data_AF-A0A436FM58-F1
#
_entry.id   AF-A0A436FM58-F1
#
_cell.length_a   1.000
_cell.length_b   1.000
_cell.length_c   1.000
_cell.angle_alpha   90.00
_cell.angle_beta   90.00
_cell.angle_gamma   90.00
#
_symmetry.space_group_name_H-M   'P 1'
#
loop_
_entity.id
_entity.type
_entity.pdbx_description
1 polymer ?
#
loop_
_entity_poly.entity_id
_entity_poly.type
_entity_poly.pdbx_seq_one_letter_code
_entity_poly.pdbx_strand_id
1 'polypeptide(L)' 'LELRPPGVTVYFQLTLSELGASVAVNYVSFEKPGEDPEHNTALLEAVIEQARIRKVEPLAYR' A
#
# COMPACT_ATOMS: atom_id res chain seq x y z
N LEU A 1 -0.76 5.31 -10.80
CA LEU A 1 -1.78 4.66 -9.94
C LEU A 1 -1.60 5.17 -8.53
N GLU A 2 -2.63 5.09 -7.70
CA GLU A 2 -2.56 5.48 -6.29
C GLU A 2 -3.18 4.41 -5.39
N LEU A 3 -2.57 4.21 -4.22
CA LEU A 3 -3.10 3.41 -3.13
C LEU A 3 -3.35 4.36 -1.96
N ARG A 4 -4.59 4.40 -1.46
CA ARG A 4 -5.06 5.39 -0.47
C ARG A 4 -5.60 4.71 0.80
N PRO A 5 -4.75 4.10 1.61
CA PRO A 5 -5.16 3.67 2.94
C PRO A 5 -5.35 4.90 3.86
N PRO A 6 -5.95 4.75 5.04
CA PRO A 6 -6.21 5.89 5.93
C PRO A 6 -4.94 6.70 6.25
N GLY A 7 -4.97 8.02 5.99
CA GLY A 7 -3.91 8.96 6.36
C GLY A 7 -2.67 8.99 5.45
N VAL A 8 -2.60 8.12 4.43
CA VAL A 8 -1.45 7.99 3.53
C VAL A 8 -1.92 7.83 2.09
N THR A 9 -1.23 8.46 1.13
CA THR A 9 -1.40 8.20 -0.30
C THR A 9 -0.07 7.80 -0.93
N VAL A 10 -0.02 6.62 -1.54
CA VAL A 10 1.16 6.09 -2.23
C VAL A 10 0.93 6.17 -3.74
N TYR A 11 1.78 6.92 -4.44
CA TYR A 11 1.77 7.04 -5.89
C TYR A 11 2.79 6.08 -6.50
N PHE A 12 2.32 5.23 -7.41
CA PHE A 12 3.16 4.20 -8.02
C PHE A 12 2.82 3.97 -9.50
N GLN A 13 3.78 3.38 -10.20
CA GLN A 13 3.61 2.84 -11.54
C GLN A 13 3.60 1.31 -11.47
N LEU A 14 2.69 0.71 -12.22
CA LEU A 14 2.64 -0.73 -12.46
C LEU A 14 3.10 -0.97 -13.90
N THR A 15 4.07 -1.86 -14.07
CA THR A 15 4.45 -2.36 -15.39
C THR A 15 4.13 -3.84 -15.45
N LEU A 16 3.35 -4.23 -16.46
CA LEU A 16 3.07 -5.62 -16.81
C LEU A 16 3.73 -5.91 -18.15
N SER A 17 4.52 -6.97 -18.22
CA SER A 17 5.16 -7.45 -19.44
C SER A 17 5.03 -8.97 -19.54
N GLU A 18 5.44 -9.53 -20.68
CA GLU A 18 5.45 -10.98 -20.89
C GLU A 18 6.31 -11.71 -19.85
N LEU A 19 7.37 -11.06 -19.34
CA LEU A 19 8.34 -11.65 -18.43
C LEU A 19 8.03 -11.40 -16.95
N GLY A 20 7.01 -10.57 -16.64
CA GLY A 20 6.59 -10.36 -15.26
C GLY A 20 5.87 -9.06 -14.99
N ALA A 21 5.78 -8.73 -13.71
CA ALA A 21 5.16 -7.52 -13.20
C ALA A 21 6.15 -6.78 -12.27
N SER A 22 6.16 -5.45 -12.33
CA SER A 22 6.93 -4.63 -11.40
C SER A 22 6.11 -3.45 -10.90
N VAL A 23 6.44 -3.00 -9.68
CA VAL A 23 5.86 -1.82 -9.05
C VAL A 23 7.00 -0.86 -8.72
N ALA A 24 6.88 0.38 -9.18
CA ALA A 24 7.80 1.46 -8.84
C ALA A 24 7.05 2.51 -8.00
N VAL A 25 7.50 2.74 -6.77
CA VAL A 25 6.97 3.81 -5.92
C VAL A 25 7.62 5.12 -6.33
N ASN A 26 6.81 6.11 -6.67
CA ASN A 26 7.30 7.42 -7.11
C ASN A 26 7.34 8.42 -5.95
N TYR A 27 6.28 8.42 -5.14
CA TYR A 27 6.10 9.40 -4.07
C TYR A 27 5.09 8.90 -3.05
N VAL A 28 5.28 9.27 -1.78
CA VAL A 28 4.36 9.01 -0.67
C VAL A 28 3.97 10.34 -0.04
N SER A 29 2.68 10.57 0.12
CA SER A 29 2.11 11.73 0.79
C SER A 29 1.43 11.30 2.09
N PHE A 30 1.69 12.04 3.17
CA PHE A 30 1.05 11.85 4.48
C PHE A 30 0.11 13.02 4.74
N GLU A 31 -1.12 12.76 5.19
CA GLU A 31 -2.07 13.82 5.53
C GLU A 31 -1.58 14.66 6.73
N LYS A 32 -0.93 13.98 7.69
CA LYS A 32 -0.32 14.58 8.87
C LYS A 32 1.09 14.01 9.02
N PRO A 33 2.09 14.58 8.35
CA PRO A 33 3.47 14.13 8.50
C PRO A 33 3.95 14.38 9.94
N GLY A 34 4.50 13.35 10.57
CA GLY A 34 5.19 13.47 11.85
C GLY A 34 6.50 14.24 11.72
N GLU A 35 6.94 14.87 12.81
CA GLU A 35 8.23 15.57 12.88
C GLU A 35 9.42 14.61 12.75
N ASP A 36 9.26 13.38 13.26
CA ASP A 36 10.21 12.30 13.09
C ASP A 36 9.82 11.46 11.85
N PRO A 37 10.70 11.37 10.83
CA PRO A 37 10.47 10.54 9.65
C PRO A 37 10.23 9.06 9.97
N GLU A 38 10.79 8.52 11.04
CA GLU A 38 10.62 7.11 11.40
C GLU A 38 9.17 6.78 11.77
N HIS A 39 8.46 7.72 12.40
CA HIS A 39 7.03 7.57 12.66
C HIS A 39 6.20 7.48 11.37
N ASN A 40 6.60 8.22 10.32
CA ASN A 40 5.94 8.15 9.02
C ASN A 40 6.18 6.79 8.34
N THR A 41 7.40 6.25 8.45
CA THR A 41 7.72 4.91 7.95
C THR A 41 6.94 3.82 8.68
N ALA A 42 6.85 3.90 10.02
CA ALA A 42 6.08 2.95 10.81
C ALA A 42 4.56 3.01 10.50
N LEU A 43 4.02 4.22 10.30
CA LEU A 43 2.65 4.40 9.85
C LEU A 43 2.44 3.76 8.47
N LEU A 44 3.33 4.05 7.51
CA LEU A 44 3.26 3.50 6.16
C LEU A 44 3.24 1.97 6.18
N GLU A 45 4.13 1.34 6.95
CA GLU A 45 4.15 -0.12 7.10
C GLU A 45 2.81 -0.65 7.62
N ALA A 46 2.31 -0.08 8.72
CA ALA A 46 1.08 -0.52 9.36
C ALA A 46 -0.13 -0.41 8.41
N VAL A 47 -0.26 0.69 7.67
CA VAL A 47 -1.41 0.91 6.78
C VAL A 47 -1.34 0.06 5.52
N ILE A 48 -0.14 -0.22 5.00
CA ILE A 48 0.04 -1.14 3.87
C ILE A 48 -0.32 -2.57 4.27
N GLU A 49 0.09 -3.00 5.47
CA GLU A 49 -0.25 -4.35 5.95
C GLU A 49 -1.75 -4.54 6.15
N GLN A 50 -2.44 -3.52 6.65
CA GLN A 50 -3.89 -3.52 6.80
C GLN A 50 -4.64 -3.51 5.46
N ALA A 51 -4.09 -2.82 4.45
CA ALA A 51 -4.68 -2.75 3.11
C ALA A 51 -4.45 -4.01 2.26
N ARG A 52 -3.62 -4.95 2.72
CA ARG A 52 -3.26 -6.15 1.97
C ARG A 52 -4.51 -7.00 1.68
N ILE A 53 -4.75 -7.29 0.39
CA ILE A 53 -5.75 -8.28 0.00
C ILE A 53 -5.28 -9.66 0.48
N ARG A 54 -6.04 -10.27 1.38
CA ARG A 54 -5.75 -11.60 1.92
C ARG A 54 -6.68 -12.63 1.30
N LYS A 55 -6.15 -13.83 1.06
CA LYS A 55 -6.98 -14.97 0.66
C LYS A 55 -7.93 -15.28 1.82
N VAL A 56 -9.23 -15.20 1.58
CA VAL A 56 -10.26 -15.64 2.51
C VAL A 56 -10.65 -17.08 2.18
N GLU A 57 -10.99 -17.87 3.20
CA GLU A 57 -11.59 -19.18 2.95
C GLU A 57 -12.94 -18.99 2.26
N PRO A 58 -13.26 -19.80 1.24
CA PRO A 58 -14.58 -19.77 0.63
C PRO A 58 -15.65 -20.01 1.69
N LEU A 59 -16.71 -19.19 1.70
CA LEU A 59 -17.87 -19.46 2.54
C LEU A 59 -18.42 -20.85 2.16
N ALA A 60 -18.31 -21.80 3.09
CA ALA A 60 -18.92 -23.11 2.92
C ALA A 60 -20.44 -22.94 2.95
N TYR A 61 -21.08 -22.99 1.78
CA TYR A 61 -22.53 -23.06 1.67
C TYR A 61 -22.98 -24.44 2.18
N ARG A 62 -23.79 -24.48 3.24
CA ARG A 62 -24.45 -25.69 3.75
C ARG A 62 -25.91 -25.66 3.35
#